data_AF-C3XJ70-F1
#
_entry.id   AF-C3XJ70-F1
#
_cell.length_a   1.000
_cell.length_b   1.000
_cell.length_c   1.000
_cell.angle_alpha   90.00
_cell.angle_beta   90.00
_cell.angle_gamma   90.00
#
_symmetry.space_group_name_H-M   'P 1'
#
loop_
_entity.id
_entity.type
_entity.pdbx_description
1 polymer ?
#
loop_
_entity_poly.entity_id
_entity_poly.type
_entity_poly.pdbx_seq_one_letter_code
_entity_poly.pdbx_strand_id
1 'polypeptide(L)'
;MNDDFIVNEKQKQEFPTKEQIEAKRKEFRAMAIKPKEKINKRTPLTQFLLLIKSDIIDAIKSGSSNQQIVKSIESVYSVKMSVGTFVNFCKSNNIKTKTRNKVETKAKETQGEINGE
;
A
#
# COMPACT_ATOMS: atom_id res chain seq x y z
N MET A 1 -4.22 81.38 -17.15
CA MET A 1 -3.93 80.68 -15.89
C MET A 1 -5.08 79.70 -15.69
N ASN A 2 -4.85 78.42 -15.95
CA ASN A 2 -5.85 77.38 -15.73
C ASN A 2 -5.40 76.62 -14.49
N ASP A 3 -6.15 76.79 -13.40
CA ASP A 3 -5.95 76.05 -12.15
C ASP A 3 -6.47 74.62 -12.33
N ASP A 4 -5.55 73.68 -12.46
CA ASP A 4 -5.83 72.25 -12.40
C ASP A 4 -6.15 71.86 -10.94
N PHE A 5 -7.44 71.85 -10.62
CA PHE A 5 -7.94 71.38 -9.33
C PHE A 5 -7.95 69.84 -9.32
N ILE A 6 -6.81 69.22 -8.98
CA ILE A 6 -6.71 67.77 -8.80
C ILE A 6 -7.39 67.40 -7.45
N VAL A 7 -8.63 66.92 -7.53
CA VAL A 7 -9.35 66.35 -6.39
C VAL A 7 -8.68 65.02 -6.02
N ASN A 8 -7.94 65.04 -4.92
CA ASN A 8 -7.31 63.85 -4.35
C ASN A 8 -8.40 63.00 -3.65
N GLU A 9 -9.14 62.20 -4.42
CA GLU A 9 -10.10 61.23 -3.89
C GLU A 9 -9.36 60.19 -3.06
N LYS A 10 -9.39 60.37 -1.74
CA LYS A 10 -9.01 59.35 -0.77
C LYS A 10 -9.83 58.09 -1.07
N GLN A 11 -9.18 57.07 -1.62
CA GLN A 11 -9.78 55.75 -1.84
C GLN A 11 -10.40 55.28 -0.52
N LYS A 12 -11.74 55.30 -0.46
CA LYS A 12 -12.49 54.74 0.67
C LYS A 12 -12.13 53.27 0.74
N GLN A 13 -11.49 52.88 1.83
CA GLN A 13 -11.21 51.49 2.11
C GLN A 13 -12.54 50.82 2.47
N GLU A 14 -13.20 50.23 1.48
CA GLU A 14 -14.46 49.51 1.70
C GLU A 14 -14.20 48.24 2.52
N PHE A 15 -14.93 48.12 3.62
CA PHE A 15 -14.92 46.90 4.42
C PHE A 15 -15.62 45.79 3.64
N PRO A 16 -15.04 44.58 3.59
CA PRO A 16 -15.63 43.49 2.83
C PRO A 16 -17.00 43.12 3.39
N THR A 17 -17.96 42.88 2.49
CA THR A 17 -19.30 42.44 2.89
C THR A 17 -19.26 41.00 3.39
N LYS A 18 -20.29 40.59 4.16
CA LYS A 18 -20.38 39.21 4.68
C LYS A 18 -20.30 38.16 3.56
N GLU A 19 -20.92 38.45 2.42
CA GLU A 19 -20.90 37.58 1.23
C GLU A 19 -19.49 37.46 0.63
N GLN A 20 -18.74 38.57 0.54
CA GLN A 20 -17.35 38.56 0.07
C GLN A 20 -16.42 37.77 1.01
N ILE A 21 -16.66 37.85 2.32
CA ILE A 21 -15.92 37.07 3.32
C ILE A 21 -16.22 35.57 3.16
N GLU A 22 -17.48 35.22 2.94
CA GLU A 22 -17.89 33.83 2.77
C GLU A 22 -17.37 33.23 1.46
N ALA A 23 -17.39 34.00 0.37
CA ALA A 23 -16.78 33.62 -0.91
C ALA A 23 -15.28 33.35 -0.77
N LYS A 24 -14.53 34.27 -0.14
CA LYS A 24 -13.09 34.07 0.12
C LYS A 24 -12.81 32.86 1.01
N ARG A 25 -13.65 32.60 2.03
CA ARG A 25 -13.54 31.39 2.87
C ARG A 25 -13.77 30.11 2.09
N LYS A 26 -14.68 30.12 1.11
CA LYS A 26 -14.95 28.97 0.24
C LYS A 26 -13.77 28.69 -0.70
N GLU A 27 -13.21 29.74 -1.30
CA GLU A 27 -12.00 29.63 -2.13
C GLU A 27 -10.80 29.12 -1.33
N PHE A 28 -10.60 29.64 -0.11
CA PHE A 28 -9.50 29.21 0.75
C PHE A 28 -9.63 27.74 1.16
N ARG A 29 -10.85 27.28 1.47
CA ARG A 29 -11.14 25.87 1.74
C ARG A 29 -10.89 25.00 0.51
N ALA A 30 -11.29 25.42 -0.68
CA ALA A 30 -11.01 24.68 -1.91
C ALA A 30 -9.49 24.55 -2.19
N MET A 31 -8.70 25.59 -1.90
CA MET A 31 -7.24 25.53 -2.02
C MET A 31 -6.57 24.65 -0.95
N ALA A 32 -7.12 24.60 0.27
CA ALA A 32 -6.63 23.76 1.35
C ALA A 32 -6.97 22.26 1.17
N ILE A 33 -7.99 21.95 0.37
CA ILE A 33 -8.37 20.59 -0.07
C ILE A 33 -7.67 20.23 -1.39
N LYS A 34 -6.58 20.90 -1.77
CA LYS A 34 -5.63 20.24 -2.67
C LYS A 34 -5.16 18.99 -1.94
N PRO A 35 -5.31 17.77 -2.51
CA PRO A 35 -4.85 16.58 -1.85
C PRO A 35 -3.38 16.83 -1.52
N LYS A 36 -3.04 16.84 -0.23
CA LYS A 36 -1.65 16.73 0.17
C LYS A 36 -1.21 15.41 -0.44
N GLU A 37 -0.60 15.46 -1.62
CA GLU A 37 0.17 14.36 -2.14
C GLU A 37 1.10 14.03 -0.98
N LYS A 38 0.80 12.93 -0.29
CA LYS A 38 1.72 12.39 0.70
C LYS A 38 2.93 12.06 -0.14
N ILE A 39 3.89 12.97 -0.20
CA ILE A 39 5.23 12.72 -0.72
C ILE A 39 5.73 11.65 0.21
N ASN A 40 5.45 10.41 -0.16
CA ASN A 40 5.78 9.24 0.59
C ASN A 40 7.28 9.10 0.35
N LYS A 41 8.07 9.86 1.11
CA LYS A 41 9.53 9.75 1.14
C LYS A 41 9.83 8.37 1.69
N ARG A 42 9.65 7.35 0.86
CA ARG A 42 9.95 5.96 1.17
C ARG A 42 11.43 5.94 1.46
N THR A 43 11.77 5.61 2.70
CA THR A 43 13.17 5.46 3.10
C THR A 43 13.81 4.38 2.23
N PRO A 44 15.14 4.38 2.05
CA PRO A 44 15.84 3.32 1.31
C PRO A 44 15.43 1.91 1.77
N LEU A 45 15.24 1.74 3.09
CA LEU A 45 14.74 0.48 3.66
C LEU A 45 13.33 0.13 3.17
N THR A 46 12.41 1.08 3.13
CA THR A 46 11.05 0.84 2.62
C THR A 46 11.07 0.46 1.13
N GLN A 47 11.92 1.09 0.33
CA GLN A 47 12.07 0.74 -1.08
C GLN A 47 12.64 -0.67 -1.26
N PHE A 48 13.67 -1.01 -0.47
CA PHE A 48 14.26 -2.34 -0.45
C PHE A 48 13.25 -3.44 -0.10
N LEU A 49 12.44 -3.23 0.96
CA LEU A 49 11.41 -4.18 1.35
C LEU A 49 10.31 -4.33 0.30
N LEU A 50 9.99 -3.26 -0.44
CA LEU A 50 9.01 -3.32 -1.53
C LEU A 50 9.54 -4.10 -2.74
N LEU A 51 10.84 -3.99 -3.05
CA LEU A 51 11.50 -4.78 -4.08
C LEU A 51 11.42 -6.27 -3.77
N ILE A 52 11.82 -6.69 -2.56
CA ILE A 52 11.71 -8.08 -2.12
C ILE A 52 10.26 -8.57 -2.23
N LYS A 53 9.29 -7.75 -1.81
CA LYS A 53 7.87 -8.09 -1.91
C LYS A 53 7.43 -8.28 -3.36
N SER A 54 7.89 -7.44 -4.28
CA SER A 54 7.57 -7.54 -5.71
C SER A 54 8.09 -8.86 -6.29
N ASP A 55 9.37 -9.15 -6.05
CA ASP A 55 10.02 -10.37 -6.57
C ASP A 55 9.33 -11.64 -6.07
N ILE A 56 8.91 -11.66 -4.80
CA ILE A 56 8.13 -12.77 -4.24
C ILE A 56 6.82 -12.97 -5.00
N ILE A 57 6.10 -11.88 -5.28
CA ILE A 57 4.82 -11.94 -5.99
C ILE A 57 5.03 -12.47 -7.41
N ASP A 58 6.08 -12.01 -8.10
CA ASP A 58 6.36 -12.42 -9.47
C ASP A 58 6.82 -13.87 -9.55
N ALA A 59 7.64 -14.33 -8.60
CA ALA A 59 8.04 -15.74 -8.49
C ALA A 59 6.84 -16.67 -8.19
N ILE A 60 5.86 -16.21 -7.39
CA ILE A 60 4.62 -16.97 -7.17
C ILE A 60 3.80 -17.05 -8.45
N LYS A 61 3.68 -15.95 -9.21
CA LYS A 61 2.95 -15.91 -10.49
C LYS A 61 3.60 -16.79 -11.54
N SER A 62 4.94 -16.84 -11.60
CA SER A 62 5.68 -17.75 -12.49
C SER A 62 5.59 -19.22 -12.06
N GLY A 63 4.96 -19.51 -10.91
CA GLY A 63 4.72 -20.88 -10.44
C GLY A 63 5.88 -21.49 -9.67
N SER A 64 6.85 -20.70 -9.22
CA SER A 64 7.94 -21.20 -8.37
C SER A 64 7.41 -21.74 -7.06
N SER A 65 8.01 -22.83 -6.58
CA SER A 65 7.71 -23.40 -5.26
C SER A 65 8.24 -22.51 -4.14
N ASN A 66 7.62 -22.59 -2.95
CA ASN A 66 8.09 -21.83 -1.77
C ASN A 66 9.58 -22.09 -1.45
N GLN A 67 10.07 -23.31 -1.66
CA GLN A 67 11.48 -23.65 -1.46
C GLN A 67 12.40 -22.94 -2.46
N GLN A 68 12.01 -22.88 -3.74
CA GLN A 68 12.78 -22.16 -4.76
C GLN A 68 12.81 -20.67 -4.44
N ILE A 69 11.68 -20.09 -4.05
CA ILE A 69 11.60 -18.67 -3.70
C ILE A 69 12.51 -18.35 -2.50
N VAL A 70 12.48 -19.17 -1.45
CA VAL A 70 13.35 -19.00 -0.28
C VAL A 70 14.83 -19.05 -0.66
N LYS A 71 15.24 -20.03 -1.49
CA LYS A 71 16.63 -20.12 -1.98
C LYS A 71 17.04 -18.90 -2.80
N SER A 72 16.16 -18.41 -3.66
CA SER A 72 16.41 -17.20 -4.44
C SER A 72 16.56 -15.98 -3.55
N ILE A 73 15.72 -15.82 -2.53
CA ILE A 73 15.83 -14.71 -1.57
C ILE A 73 17.14 -14.78 -0.80
N GLU A 74 17.54 -15.96 -0.32
CA GLU A 74 18.79 -16.14 0.39
C GLU A 74 20.00 -15.80 -0.50
N SER A 75 19.95 -16.20 -1.78
CA SER A 75 21.01 -15.90 -2.75
C SER A 75 21.11 -14.42 -3.10
N VAL A 76 19.98 -13.78 -3.42
CA VAL A 76 19.95 -12.39 -3.93
C VAL A 76 20.11 -11.38 -2.81
N TYR A 77 19.48 -11.63 -1.66
CA TYR A 77 19.36 -10.67 -0.57
C TYR A 77 20.18 -11.06 0.67
N SER A 78 20.86 -12.22 0.67
CA SER A 78 21.61 -12.74 1.82
C SER A 78 20.76 -12.88 3.10
N VAL A 79 19.44 -13.06 2.94
CA VAL A 79 18.51 -13.24 4.05
C VAL A 79 18.21 -14.72 4.25
N LYS A 80 18.67 -15.28 5.36
CA LYS A 80 18.34 -16.67 5.75
C LYS A 80 16.95 -16.74 6.37
N MET A 81 16.10 -17.61 5.82
CA MET A 81 14.78 -17.89 6.40
C MET A 81 14.32 -19.31 6.13
N SER A 82 13.51 -19.87 7.03
CA SER A 82 12.88 -21.17 6.81
C SER A 82 11.66 -21.04 5.89
N VAL A 83 11.28 -22.13 5.22
CA VAL A 83 10.04 -22.18 4.42
C VAL A 83 8.79 -21.89 5.28
N GLY A 84 8.77 -22.35 6.53
CA GLY A 84 7.68 -22.04 7.46
C GLY A 84 7.58 -20.55 7.77
N THR A 85 8.72 -19.90 8.02
CA THR A 85 8.82 -18.45 8.23
C THR A 85 8.34 -17.68 6.99
N PHE A 86 8.74 -18.12 5.79
CA PHE A 86 8.30 -17.53 4.53
C PHE A 86 6.78 -17.65 4.34
N VAL A 87 6.20 -18.84 4.56
CA VAL A 87 4.75 -19.03 4.44
C VAL A 87 3.99 -18.14 5.42
N ASN A 88 4.48 -18.01 6.66
CA ASN A 88 3.88 -17.11 7.65
C ASN A 88 3.98 -15.64 7.21
N PHE A 89 5.14 -15.22 6.70
CA PHE A 89 5.32 -13.88 6.14
C PHE A 89 4.32 -13.59 5.01
N CYS A 90 4.15 -14.54 4.07
CA CYS A 90 3.19 -14.40 2.98
C CYS A 90 1.75 -14.28 3.51
N LYS A 91 1.35 -15.10 4.48
CA LYS A 91 0.03 -15.00 5.12
C LYS A 91 -0.18 -13.63 5.77
N SER A 92 0.77 -13.16 6.58
CA SER A 92 0.70 -11.86 7.25
C SER A 92 0.64 -10.68 6.29
N ASN A 93 1.11 -10.85 5.05
CA ASN A 93 1.12 -9.81 4.02
C ASN A 93 0.02 -9.98 2.95
N ASN A 94 -0.95 -10.87 3.18
CA ASN A 94 -2.02 -11.20 2.22
C ASN A 94 -1.51 -11.69 0.85
N ILE A 95 -0.36 -12.37 0.84
CA ILE A 95 0.22 -12.99 -0.35
C ILE A 95 -0.23 -14.46 -0.40
N LYS A 96 -1.01 -14.81 -1.43
CA LYS A 96 -1.48 -16.19 -1.63
C LYS A 96 -0.35 -17.07 -2.16
N THR A 97 0.21 -17.92 -1.31
CA THR A 97 1.14 -18.98 -1.71
C THR A 97 0.39 -20.26 -2.08
N LYS A 98 0.93 -21.05 -3.00
CA LYS A 98 0.46 -22.42 -3.27
C LYS A 98 0.86 -23.32 -2.11
N THR A 99 0.20 -23.16 -0.96
CA THR A 99 0.38 -24.06 0.15
C THR A 99 -0.39 -25.34 -0.19
N ARG A 100 0.30 -26.48 -0.27
CA ARG A 100 -0.34 -27.78 -0.40
C ARG A 100 -1.22 -27.94 0.84
N ASN A 101 -2.53 -27.78 0.70
CA ASN A 101 -3.46 -28.15 1.77
C ASN A 101 -3.14 -29.61 2.09
N LYS A 102 -2.69 -29.88 3.31
CA LYS A 102 -2.51 -31.23 3.81
C LYS A 102 -3.92 -31.79 3.88
N VAL A 103 -4.35 -32.49 2.84
CA VAL A 103 -5.58 -33.26 2.86
C VAL A 103 -5.38 -34.24 4.00
N GLU A 104 -6.16 -34.10 5.06
CA GLU A 104 -6.30 -35.12 6.08
C GLU A 104 -6.90 -36.34 5.40
N THR A 105 -6.04 -37.21 4.84
CA THR A 105 -6.42 -38.57 4.51
C THR A 105 -6.71 -39.26 5.83
N LYS A 106 -7.97 -39.21 6.26
CA LYS A 106 -8.52 -40.17 7.21
C LYS A 106 -8.29 -41.55 6.59
N ALA A 107 -7.29 -42.26 7.09
CA ALA A 107 -7.15 -43.69 6.85
C ALA A 107 -8.42 -44.35 7.41
N LYS A 108 -9.33 -44.77 6.53
CA LYS A 108 -10.34 -45.76 6.90
C LYS A 108 -9.60 -47.08 7.01
N GLU A 109 -9.38 -47.52 8.25
CA GLU A 109 -9.07 -48.91 8.55
C GLU A 109 -10.17 -49.78 7.96
N THR A 110 -9.86 -50.52 6.90
CA THR A 110 -10.64 -51.68 6.48
C THR A 110 -10.40 -52.77 7.52
N GLN A 111 -11.34 -52.96 8.45
CA GLN A 111 -11.44 -54.22 9.16
C GLN A 111 -11.88 -55.28 8.15
N GLY A 112 -10.99 -56.24 7.90
CA GLY A 112 -11.34 -57.45 7.19
C GLY A 112 -12.24 -58.31 8.07
N GLU A 113 -13.50 -58.45 7.69
CA GLU A 113 -14.30 -59.61 8.10
C GLU A 113 -14.00 -60.74 7.12
N ILE A 114 -13.10 -61.61 7.56
CA ILE A 114 -13.02 -63.00 7.15
C ILE A 114 -14.12 -63.77 7.89
N ASN A 115 -15.12 -64.25 7.17
CA ASN A 115 -15.92 -65.42 7.53
C ASN A 115 -16.08 -66.18 6.20
N GLY A 116 -15.57 -67.40 5.98
CA GLY A 116 -15.23 -68.45 6.92
C GLY A 116 -16.41 -69.42 7.01
N GLU A 117 -16.45 -70.37 6.07
CA GLU A 117 -17.35 -71.53 5.91
C GLU A 117 -18.85 -71.32 5.61
#